data_AF-A0A502FK27-F1
#
_entry.id   AF-A0A502FK27-F1
#
_cell.length_a   1.000
_cell.length_b   1.000
_cell.length_c   1.000
_cell.angle_alpha   90.00
_cell.angle_beta   90.00
_cell.angle_gamma   90.00
#
_symmetry.space_group_name_H-M   'P 1'
#
loop_
_entity.id
_entity.type
_entity.pdbx_description
1 polymer ?
#
loop_
_entity_poly.entity_id
_entity_poly.type
_entity_poly.pdbx_seq_one_letter_code
_entity_poly.pdbx_strand_id
1 'polypeptide(L)'
;MAMKNVEGPTWRAAPPDSESNARRFLGMQLSSFDVDACARHILTAPSRDGATLFVTPNIQHIAIARKDPEFASLLAAAELVVCDGFPVYRYARWRGHDVPARVTGREVIERMMAYPDLLARHRLFFVIDGAQTQAAIECWIADALPGVAAEFVIPPFGFEEDASYCAGLAAQIARFETSLLFLCVGAPRSELFAHRHRALLPPCHALCVGQAFQIALGLTTRPPGLIVSLNLEWAWRIVLAPKRMLRRYGPSAVGFLAAILDDLRGRDRFGRVIQS
;
A
#
# COMPACT_ATOMS: atom_id res chain seq x y z
N MET A 1 -19.29 -33.29 -17.96
CA MET A 1 -17.91 -33.32 -17.43
C MET A 1 -17.85 -32.25 -16.34
N ALA A 2 -17.83 -32.67 -15.07
CA ALA A 2 -18.05 -31.78 -13.93
C ALA A 2 -16.84 -30.87 -13.70
N MET A 3 -17.08 -29.55 -13.69
CA MET A 3 -16.11 -28.55 -13.26
C MET A 3 -15.97 -28.65 -11.74
N LYS A 4 -14.79 -29.05 -11.26
CA LYS A 4 -14.44 -28.94 -9.85
C LYS A 4 -14.29 -27.45 -9.52
N ASN A 5 -15.20 -26.91 -8.71
CA ASN A 5 -15.04 -25.62 -8.06
C ASN A 5 -13.78 -25.68 -7.19
N VAL A 6 -12.78 -24.87 -7.55
CA VAL A 6 -11.66 -24.56 -6.67
C VAL A 6 -12.13 -23.39 -5.82
N GLU A 7 -12.69 -23.70 -4.64
CA GLU A 7 -12.96 -22.70 -3.61
C GLU A 7 -11.62 -22.14 -3.13
N GLY A 8 -11.31 -20.92 -3.54
CA GLY A 8 -10.26 -20.12 -2.90
C GLY A 8 -10.66 -19.79 -1.46
N PRO A 9 -9.71 -19.47 -0.57
CA PRO A 9 -10.00 -19.22 0.85
C PRO A 9 -11.04 -18.10 0.99
N THR A 10 -12.23 -18.47 1.47
CA THR A 10 -13.32 -17.54 1.76
C THR A 10 -12.95 -16.73 3.00
N TRP A 11 -12.81 -15.43 2.82
CA TRP A 11 -12.56 -14.50 3.91
C TRP A 11 -13.90 -14.07 4.55
N ARG A 12 -14.02 -14.25 5.86
CA ARG A 12 -14.98 -13.52 6.71
C ARG A 12 -14.19 -12.56 7.59
N ALA A 13 -14.56 -11.28 7.57
CA ALA A 13 -14.18 -10.37 8.64
C ALA A 13 -14.69 -10.93 9.95
N ALA A 14 -13.78 -11.43 10.79
CA ALA A 14 -14.11 -11.74 12.17
C ALA A 14 -14.51 -10.41 12.84
N PRO A 15 -15.67 -10.34 13.53
CA PRO A 15 -16.01 -9.17 14.32
C PRO A 15 -14.93 -8.95 15.40
N PRO A 16 -14.74 -7.73 15.89
CA PRO A 16 -13.70 -7.43 16.88
C PRO A 16 -14.07 -8.05 18.23
N ASP A 17 -13.62 -9.27 18.47
CA ASP A 17 -13.59 -9.93 19.76
C ASP A 17 -12.22 -9.73 20.44
N SER A 18 -12.20 -9.81 21.78
CA SER A 18 -11.04 -9.45 22.61
C SER A 18 -9.77 -10.27 22.35
N GLU A 19 -9.89 -11.47 21.76
CA GLU A 19 -8.75 -12.28 21.30
C GLU A 19 -8.14 -11.78 19.98
N SER A 20 -8.92 -11.12 19.10
CA SER A 20 -8.41 -10.54 17.86
C SER A 20 -7.46 -9.36 18.10
N ASN A 21 -7.69 -8.59 19.17
CA ASN A 21 -6.82 -7.47 19.56
C ASN A 21 -5.44 -7.95 20.05
N ALA A 22 -5.33 -9.17 20.61
CA ALA A 22 -4.05 -9.74 21.02
C ALA A 22 -3.14 -10.13 19.82
N ARG A 23 -3.68 -10.15 18.60
CA ARG A 23 -2.99 -10.51 17.35
C ARG A 23 -2.75 -9.33 16.41
N ARG A 24 -3.01 -8.10 16.84
CA ARG A 24 -2.71 -6.89 16.05
C ARG A 24 -1.25 -6.49 16.19
N PHE A 25 -0.60 -6.22 15.07
CA PHE A 25 0.76 -5.72 15.01
C PHE A 25 0.72 -4.20 14.99
N LEU A 26 1.06 -3.54 16.10
CA LEU A 26 1.01 -2.07 16.20
C LEU A 26 -0.36 -1.50 15.74
N GLY A 27 -1.45 -2.09 16.23
CA GLY A 27 -2.84 -1.80 15.83
C GLY A 27 -3.29 -2.30 14.45
N MET A 28 -2.37 -2.77 13.61
CA MET A 28 -2.66 -3.25 12.26
C MET A 28 -2.96 -4.75 12.22
N GLN A 29 -3.80 -5.18 11.28
CA GLN A 29 -3.99 -6.59 10.96
C GLN A 29 -3.10 -6.96 9.77
N LEU A 30 -1.98 -7.62 10.03
CA LEU A 30 -1.07 -8.05 8.97
C LEU A 30 -1.67 -9.21 8.17
N SER A 31 -1.49 -9.14 6.85
CA SER A 31 -1.84 -10.21 5.92
C SER A 31 -0.67 -11.18 5.75
N SER A 32 -0.92 -12.48 5.82
CA SER A 32 0.08 -13.53 5.55
C SER A 32 0.16 -13.79 4.04
N PHE A 33 0.80 -12.86 3.33
CA PHE A 33 1.03 -12.99 1.89
C PHE A 33 2.50 -12.71 1.55
N ASP A 34 3.03 -13.47 0.59
CA ASP A 34 4.23 -13.08 -0.12
C ASP A 34 3.89 -12.15 -1.30
N VAL A 35 4.91 -11.72 -2.05
CA VAL A 35 4.75 -10.81 -3.20
C VAL A 35 3.80 -11.39 -4.26
N ASP A 36 3.89 -12.69 -4.56
CA ASP A 36 3.10 -13.32 -5.61
C ASP A 36 1.63 -13.46 -5.19
N ALA A 37 1.42 -13.91 -3.95
CA ALA A 37 0.10 -14.05 -3.38
C ALA A 37 -0.60 -12.68 -3.28
N CYS A 38 0.12 -11.62 -2.92
CA CYS A 38 -0.41 -10.25 -2.96
C CYS A 38 -0.85 -9.86 -4.37
N ALA A 39 0.04 -10.00 -5.36
CA ALA A 39 -0.25 -9.62 -6.73
C ALA A 39 -1.46 -10.39 -7.29
N ARG A 40 -1.50 -11.71 -7.12
CA ARG A 40 -2.62 -12.54 -7.56
C ARG A 40 -3.92 -12.17 -6.87
N HIS A 41 -3.89 -11.93 -5.56
CA HIS A 41 -5.07 -11.54 -4.79
C HIS A 41 -5.63 -10.19 -5.28
N ILE A 42 -4.77 -9.19 -5.46
CA ILE A 42 -5.16 -7.86 -5.96
C ILE A 42 -5.73 -7.94 -7.39
N LEU A 43 -5.21 -8.86 -8.22
CA LEU A 43 -5.69 -9.09 -9.58
C LEU A 43 -6.95 -9.96 -9.67
N THR A 44 -7.57 -10.30 -8.53
CA THR A 44 -8.93 -10.84 -8.52
C THR A 44 -9.97 -9.72 -8.58
N ALA A 45 -11.19 -10.06 -8.98
CA ALA A 45 -12.27 -9.08 -8.97
C ALA A 45 -12.52 -8.57 -7.54
N PRO A 46 -12.68 -7.24 -7.35
CA PRO A 46 -13.05 -6.69 -6.05
C PRO A 46 -14.39 -7.30 -5.61
N SER A 47 -14.45 -7.78 -4.37
CA SER A 47 -15.57 -8.58 -3.83
C SER A 47 -16.49 -7.81 -2.90
N ARG A 48 -16.27 -6.50 -2.74
CA ARG A 48 -16.88 -5.65 -1.72
C ARG A 48 -17.20 -4.28 -2.26
N ASP A 49 -18.22 -3.67 -1.66
CA ASP A 49 -18.52 -2.26 -1.88
C ASP A 49 -17.38 -1.36 -1.35
N GLY A 50 -17.09 -0.31 -2.11
CA GLY A 50 -16.00 0.62 -1.83
C GLY A 50 -14.60 0.07 -2.13
N ALA A 51 -13.59 0.89 -1.83
CA ALA A 51 -12.20 0.53 -2.06
C ALA A 51 -11.65 -0.40 -0.97
N THR A 52 -11.04 -1.52 -1.37
CA THR A 52 -10.20 -2.37 -0.50
C THR A 52 -8.78 -1.82 -0.51
N LEU A 53 -8.26 -1.41 0.65
CA LEU A 53 -6.97 -0.71 0.72
C LEU A 53 -5.81 -1.69 0.83
N PHE A 54 -4.86 -1.56 -0.10
CA PHE A 54 -3.54 -2.18 -0.02
C PHE A 54 -2.52 -1.17 0.49
N VAL A 55 -1.93 -1.47 1.64
CA VAL A 55 -0.94 -0.62 2.30
C VAL A 55 0.31 -1.43 2.65
N THR A 56 1.47 -0.83 2.40
CA THR A 56 2.78 -1.44 2.67
C THR A 56 3.49 -0.64 3.77
N PRO A 57 3.05 -0.72 5.05
CA PRO A 57 3.60 0.07 6.13
C PRO A 57 5.10 -0.19 6.31
N ASN A 58 5.87 0.89 6.16
CA ASN A 58 7.28 0.96 6.53
C ASN A 58 7.45 1.79 7.83
N ILE A 59 8.69 1.99 8.27
CA ILE A 59 8.99 2.76 9.49
C ILE A 59 8.45 4.20 9.46
N GLN A 60 8.30 4.81 8.27
CA GLN A 60 7.72 6.14 8.14
C GLN A 60 6.21 6.11 8.43
N HIS A 61 5.49 5.11 7.91
CA HIS A 61 4.05 4.95 8.17
C HIS A 61 3.78 4.77 9.66
N ILE A 62 4.54 3.91 10.31
CA ILE A 62 4.41 3.66 11.75
C ILE A 62 4.74 4.93 12.56
N ALA A 63 5.74 5.69 12.13
CA ALA A 63 6.11 6.94 12.78
C ALA A 63 5.03 8.02 12.65
N ILE A 64 4.34 8.08 11.50
CA ILE A 64 3.19 8.97 11.25
C ILE A 64 2.02 8.52 12.12
N ALA A 65 1.61 7.26 12.04
CA ALA A 65 0.47 6.70 12.78
C ALA A 65 0.59 6.91 14.30
N ARG A 66 1.80 6.87 14.87
CA ARG A 66 1.99 7.14 16.31
C ARG A 66 1.65 8.58 16.73
N LYS A 67 1.72 9.52 15.78
CA LYS A 67 1.47 10.96 16.01
C LYS A 67 0.10 11.41 15.48
N ASP A 68 -0.45 10.66 14.53
CA ASP A 68 -1.68 10.98 13.81
C ASP A 68 -2.73 9.88 14.04
N PRO A 69 -3.74 10.13 14.89
CA PRO A 69 -4.80 9.16 15.18
C PRO A 69 -5.63 8.77 13.96
N GLU A 70 -5.83 9.67 13.00
CA GLU A 70 -6.56 9.38 11.77
C GLU A 70 -5.78 8.37 10.93
N PHE A 71 -4.48 8.62 10.75
CA PHE A 71 -3.61 7.70 10.03
C PHE A 71 -3.46 6.34 10.75
N ALA A 72 -3.47 6.30 12.08
CA ALA A 72 -3.52 5.05 12.84
C ALA A 72 -4.82 4.26 12.57
N SER A 73 -5.96 4.95 12.58
CA SER A 73 -7.28 4.36 12.30
C SER A 73 -7.35 3.77 10.90
N LEU A 74 -6.79 4.50 9.94
CA LEU A 74 -6.64 4.05 8.57
C LEU A 74 -5.87 2.73 8.48
N LEU A 75 -4.67 2.67 9.09
CA LEU A 75 -3.85 1.46 9.04
C LEU A 75 -4.51 0.28 9.77
N ALA A 76 -5.29 0.56 10.81
CA ALA A 76 -6.06 -0.46 11.54
C ALA A 76 -7.26 -1.00 10.75
N ALA A 77 -7.81 -0.19 9.83
CA ALA A 77 -8.97 -0.51 8.99
C ALA A 77 -8.59 -1.04 7.59
N ALA A 78 -7.34 -0.87 7.16
CA ALA A 78 -6.86 -1.40 5.88
C ALA A 78 -6.87 -2.94 5.87
N GLU A 79 -7.24 -3.53 4.74
CA GLU A 79 -7.50 -4.98 4.66
C GLU A 79 -6.31 -5.78 4.15
N LEU A 80 -5.53 -5.21 3.24
CA LEU A 80 -4.35 -5.86 2.70
C LEU A 80 -3.11 -5.11 3.19
N VAL A 81 -2.62 -5.51 4.36
CA VAL A 81 -1.50 -4.84 5.04
C VAL A 81 -0.30 -5.78 5.08
N VAL A 82 0.78 -5.40 4.41
CA VAL A 82 2.00 -6.22 4.34
C VAL A 82 3.23 -5.47 4.86
N CYS A 83 4.21 -6.21 5.37
CA CYS A 83 5.40 -5.58 5.97
C CYS A 83 6.38 -5.07 4.90
N ASP A 84 6.49 -3.74 4.78
CA ASP A 84 7.52 -3.09 3.98
C ASP A 84 8.76 -2.75 4.83
N GLY A 85 9.91 -3.17 4.33
CA GLY A 85 11.20 -2.89 4.96
C GLY A 85 11.62 -3.91 6.00
N PHE A 86 12.93 -4.13 6.07
CA PHE A 86 13.53 -5.13 6.95
C PHE A 86 13.21 -4.93 8.44
N PRO A 87 13.23 -3.69 9.01
CA PRO A 87 12.93 -3.50 10.43
C PRO A 87 11.51 -3.90 10.83
N VAL A 88 10.52 -3.56 10.00
CA VAL A 88 9.10 -3.85 10.25
C VAL A 88 8.86 -5.35 10.16
N TYR A 89 9.34 -5.99 9.08
CA TYR A 89 9.27 -7.44 8.90
C TYR A 89 9.91 -8.22 10.05
N ARG A 90 11.13 -7.83 10.46
CA ARG A 90 11.85 -8.51 11.55
C ARG A 90 11.14 -8.38 12.89
N TYR A 91 10.56 -7.21 13.16
CA TYR A 91 9.79 -6.97 14.37
C TYR A 91 8.50 -7.80 14.39
N ALA A 92 7.75 -7.85 13.28
CA ALA A 92 6.54 -8.66 13.14
C ALA A 92 6.82 -10.16 13.38
N ARG A 93 7.88 -10.71 12.77
CA ARG A 93 8.33 -12.10 13.00
C ARG A 93 8.69 -12.35 14.46
N TRP A 94 9.38 -11.41 15.11
CA TRP A 94 9.77 -11.54 16.51
C TRP A 94 8.58 -11.53 17.46
N ARG A 95 7.53 -10.76 17.14
CA ARG A 95 6.24 -10.75 17.85
C ARG A 95 5.35 -11.97 17.53
N GLY A 96 5.83 -12.90 16.71
CA GLY A 96 5.13 -14.15 16.40
C GLY A 96 4.09 -14.06 15.29
N HIS A 97 4.05 -12.97 14.53
CA HIS A 97 3.15 -12.87 13.37
C HIS A 97 3.63 -13.75 12.22
N ASP A 98 2.67 -14.37 11.54
CA ASP A 98 2.90 -15.11 10.30
C ASP A 98 3.00 -14.14 9.13
N VAL A 99 4.24 -13.73 8.83
CA VAL A 99 4.58 -12.94 7.66
C VAL A 99 5.66 -13.69 6.89
N PRO A 100 5.34 -14.31 5.73
CA PRO A 100 6.26 -15.23 5.07
C PRO A 100 7.47 -14.53 4.46
N ALA A 101 7.33 -13.25 4.09
CA ALA A 101 8.39 -12.46 3.50
C ALA A 101 8.23 -10.96 3.80
N ARG A 102 9.29 -10.19 3.57
CA ARG A 102 9.22 -8.74 3.37
C ARG A 102 8.57 -8.48 2.01
N VAL A 103 7.57 -7.62 1.95
CA VAL A 103 6.82 -7.29 0.73
C VAL A 103 6.82 -5.78 0.54
N THR A 104 7.30 -5.31 -0.60
CA THR A 104 7.26 -3.88 -0.96
C THR A 104 6.21 -3.60 -2.02
N GLY A 105 5.65 -2.38 -2.01
CA GLY A 105 4.73 -1.95 -3.05
C GLY A 105 5.34 -2.07 -4.46
N ARG A 106 6.64 -1.79 -4.60
CA ARG A 106 7.40 -1.98 -5.86
C ARG A 106 7.36 -3.43 -6.34
N GLU A 107 7.74 -4.38 -5.50
CA GLU A 107 7.81 -5.80 -5.88
C GLU A 107 6.42 -6.33 -6.25
N VAL A 108 5.36 -5.86 -5.57
CA VAL A 108 3.98 -6.21 -5.91
C VAL A 108 3.59 -5.65 -7.27
N ILE A 109 3.90 -4.37 -7.56
CA ILE A 109 3.64 -3.79 -8.89
C ILE A 109 4.41 -4.52 -9.98
N GLU A 110 5.71 -4.77 -9.80
CA GLU A 110 6.54 -5.52 -10.76
C GLU A 110 5.98 -6.93 -10.98
N ARG A 111 5.49 -7.58 -9.93
CA ARG A 111 4.87 -8.91 -10.04
C ARG A 111 3.52 -8.85 -10.73
N MET A 112 2.70 -7.82 -10.49
CA MET A 112 1.44 -7.61 -11.22
C MET A 112 1.69 -7.41 -12.72
N MET A 113 2.73 -6.64 -13.09
CA MET A 113 3.14 -6.44 -14.49
C MET A 113 3.52 -7.76 -15.19
N ALA A 114 3.94 -8.77 -14.44
CA ALA A 114 4.21 -10.12 -14.97
C ALA A 114 2.93 -10.94 -15.26
N TYR A 115 1.74 -10.39 -14.97
CA TYR A 115 0.43 -11.01 -15.22
C TYR A 115 -0.46 -10.13 -16.13
N PRO A 116 -0.05 -9.85 -17.38
CA PRO A 116 -0.77 -8.94 -18.27
C PRO A 116 -2.20 -9.41 -18.56
N ASP A 117 -2.43 -10.72 -18.71
CA ASP A 117 -3.75 -11.29 -18.97
C ASP A 117 -4.76 -11.07 -17.83
N LEU A 118 -4.27 -10.93 -16.60
CA LEU A 118 -5.10 -10.61 -15.44
C LEU A 118 -5.34 -9.10 -15.37
N LEU A 119 -4.30 -8.30 -15.55
CA LEU A 119 -4.39 -6.83 -15.60
C LEU A 119 -5.36 -6.33 -16.67
N ALA A 120 -5.36 -6.94 -17.86
CA ALA A 120 -6.22 -6.56 -18.97
C ALA A 120 -7.73 -6.73 -18.68
N ARG A 121 -8.10 -7.46 -17.63
CA ARG A 121 -9.50 -7.64 -17.18
C ARG A 121 -10.00 -6.47 -16.33
N HIS A 122 -9.12 -5.54 -16.00
CA HIS A 122 -9.40 -4.44 -15.10
C HIS A 122 -9.48 -3.12 -15.83
N ARG A 123 -10.18 -2.17 -15.18
CA ARG A 123 -10.17 -0.75 -15.53
C ARG A 123 -9.20 -0.05 -14.58
N LEU A 124 -8.13 0.51 -15.13
CA LEU A 124 -6.98 1.02 -14.39
C LEU A 124 -7.11 2.53 -14.21
N PHE A 125 -7.08 3.02 -12.97
CA PHE A 125 -7.07 4.46 -12.72
C PHE A 125 -5.81 4.84 -11.96
N PHE A 126 -5.10 5.86 -12.45
CA PHE A 126 -3.83 6.28 -11.91
C PHE A 126 -3.92 7.71 -11.38
N VAL A 127 -3.67 7.89 -10.08
CA VAL A 127 -3.42 9.21 -9.48
C VAL A 127 -1.92 9.34 -9.27
N ILE A 128 -1.27 10.17 -10.08
CA ILE A 128 0.19 10.17 -10.26
C ILE A 128 0.79 11.56 -10.01
N ASP A 129 2.09 11.61 -9.79
CA ASP A 129 2.81 12.80 -9.34
C ASP A 129 3.27 13.73 -10.46
N GLY A 130 3.23 13.30 -11.73
CA GLY A 130 3.60 14.14 -12.85
C GLY A 130 3.59 13.47 -14.23
N ALA A 131 3.77 14.29 -15.27
CA ALA A 131 3.65 13.89 -16.67
C ALA A 131 4.69 12.85 -17.12
N GLN A 132 5.89 12.86 -16.53
CA GLN A 132 6.92 11.85 -16.86
C GLN A 132 6.47 10.45 -16.41
N THR A 133 5.88 10.34 -15.22
CA THR A 133 5.31 9.09 -14.72
C THR A 133 4.15 8.64 -15.62
N GLN A 134 3.30 9.58 -16.05
CA GLN A 134 2.20 9.30 -16.97
C GLN A 134 2.70 8.68 -18.28
N ALA A 135 3.62 9.35 -18.97
CA ALA A 135 4.13 8.93 -20.27
C ALA A 135 4.79 7.54 -20.21
N ALA A 136 5.50 7.23 -19.12
CA ALA A 136 6.09 5.91 -18.94
C ALA A 136 5.05 4.81 -18.75
N ILE A 137 3.99 5.07 -17.97
CA ILE A 137 2.90 4.11 -17.77
C ILE A 137 2.12 3.93 -19.07
N GLU A 138 1.82 5.01 -19.81
CA GLU A 138 1.16 4.94 -21.11
C GLU A 138 1.96 4.09 -22.12
N CYS A 139 3.28 4.28 -22.18
CA CYS A 139 4.16 3.47 -23.02
C CYS A 139 4.12 1.98 -22.63
N TRP A 140 4.19 1.68 -21.34
CA TRP A 140 4.08 0.31 -20.84
C TRP A 140 2.70 -0.30 -21.13
N ILE A 141 1.61 0.45 -20.97
CA ILE A 141 0.25 -0.01 -21.28
C ILE A 141 0.11 -0.33 -22.77
N ALA A 142 0.62 0.54 -23.65
CA ALA A 142 0.54 0.35 -25.09
C ALA A 142 1.26 -0.93 -25.56
N ASP A 143 2.37 -1.29 -24.92
CA ASP A 143 3.16 -2.47 -25.23
C ASP A 143 2.59 -3.75 -24.57
N ALA A 144 2.32 -3.71 -23.27
CA ALA A 144 2.03 -4.90 -22.47
C ALA A 144 0.54 -5.18 -22.26
N LEU A 145 -0.34 -4.19 -22.45
CA LEU A 145 -1.78 -4.27 -22.16
C LEU A 145 -2.64 -3.65 -23.27
N PRO A 146 -2.50 -4.09 -24.54
CA PRO A 146 -3.21 -3.49 -25.65
C PRO A 146 -4.74 -3.56 -25.45
N GLY A 147 -5.40 -2.40 -25.49
CA GLY A 147 -6.85 -2.28 -25.36
C GLY A 147 -7.37 -2.19 -23.91
N VAL A 148 -6.51 -2.19 -22.89
CA VAL A 148 -6.96 -1.96 -21.51
C VAL A 148 -7.53 -0.55 -21.34
N ALA A 149 -8.60 -0.42 -20.57
CA ALA A 149 -9.12 0.89 -20.20
C ALA A 149 -8.24 1.49 -19.09
N ALA A 150 -7.62 2.64 -19.35
CA ALA A 150 -6.81 3.37 -18.38
C ALA A 150 -7.13 4.87 -18.36
N GLU A 151 -7.22 5.45 -17.16
CA GLU A 151 -7.33 6.90 -16.93
C GLU A 151 -6.26 7.41 -15.97
N PHE A 152 -5.87 8.66 -16.14
CA PHE A 152 -4.80 9.31 -15.38
C PHE A 152 -5.25 10.67 -14.84
N VAL A 153 -4.85 10.98 -13.61
CA VAL A 153 -4.98 12.29 -12.99
C VAL A 153 -3.67 12.68 -12.33
N ILE A 154 -3.21 13.90 -12.60
CA ILE A 154 -2.13 14.56 -11.87
C ILE A 154 -2.77 15.62 -10.98
N PRO A 155 -2.96 15.37 -9.67
CA PRO A 155 -3.61 16.32 -8.81
C PRO A 155 -2.70 17.51 -8.48
N PRO A 156 -3.28 18.68 -8.14
CA PRO A 156 -2.50 19.80 -7.67
C PRO A 156 -1.77 19.45 -6.37
N PHE A 157 -0.68 20.17 -6.07
CA PHE A 157 0.01 20.01 -4.81
C PHE A 157 -0.92 20.40 -3.64
N GLY A 158 -1.04 19.53 -2.63
CA GLY A 158 -1.91 19.77 -1.47
C GLY A 158 -3.39 19.43 -1.70
N PHE A 159 -3.73 18.73 -2.79
CA PHE A 159 -5.12 18.36 -3.10
C PHE A 159 -5.85 17.64 -1.97
N GLU A 160 -5.12 16.93 -1.10
CA GLU A 160 -5.66 16.20 0.05
C GLU A 160 -6.31 17.11 1.12
N GLU A 161 -6.03 18.41 1.08
CA GLU A 161 -6.63 19.44 1.94
C GLU A 161 -7.89 20.06 1.30
N ASP A 162 -8.09 19.89 0.00
CA ASP A 162 -9.28 20.37 -0.73
C ASP A 162 -10.35 19.28 -0.80
N ALA A 163 -11.33 19.36 0.09
CA ALA A 163 -12.44 18.42 0.17
C ALA A 163 -13.28 18.39 -1.11
N SER A 164 -13.46 19.53 -1.80
CA SER A 164 -14.24 19.61 -3.04
C SER A 164 -13.51 18.90 -4.17
N TYR A 165 -12.20 19.16 -4.30
CA TYR A 165 -11.36 18.46 -5.27
C TYR A 165 -11.35 16.96 -5.02
N CYS A 166 -11.14 16.53 -3.78
CA CYS A 166 -11.10 15.11 -3.43
C CYS A 166 -12.44 14.40 -3.72
N ALA A 167 -13.57 15.04 -3.41
CA ALA A 167 -14.89 14.50 -3.76
C ALA A 167 -15.10 14.41 -5.28
N GLY A 168 -14.65 15.42 -6.02
CA GLY A 168 -14.67 15.43 -7.49
C GLY A 168 -13.82 14.31 -8.09
N LEU A 169 -12.62 14.09 -7.56
CA LEU A 169 -11.72 13.01 -7.96
C LEU A 169 -12.34 11.63 -7.65
N ALA A 170 -12.89 11.42 -6.46
CA ALA A 170 -13.58 10.18 -6.12
C ALA A 170 -14.76 9.91 -7.07
N ALA A 171 -15.55 10.94 -7.41
CA ALA A 171 -16.64 10.83 -8.37
C ALA A 171 -16.16 10.53 -9.81
N GLN A 172 -14.98 11.02 -10.21
CA GLN A 172 -14.38 10.64 -11.50
C GLN A 172 -13.96 9.17 -11.50
N ILE A 173 -13.28 8.71 -10.44
CA ILE A 173 -12.85 7.32 -10.27
C ILE A 173 -14.05 6.36 -10.32
N ALA A 174 -15.17 6.74 -9.67
CA ALA A 174 -16.41 5.98 -9.69
C ALA A 174 -17.07 5.96 -11.07
N ARG A 175 -17.14 7.09 -11.76
CA ARG A 175 -17.69 7.18 -13.14
C ARG A 175 -16.88 6.36 -14.14
N PHE A 176 -15.57 6.23 -13.93
CA PHE A 176 -14.72 5.37 -14.74
C PHE A 176 -14.91 3.88 -14.43
N GLU A 177 -15.72 3.48 -13.44
CA GLU A 177 -15.88 2.09 -13.01
C GLU A 177 -14.53 1.42 -12.69
N THR A 178 -13.67 2.17 -12.01
CA THR A 178 -12.33 1.72 -11.66
C THR A 178 -12.37 0.41 -10.88
N SER A 179 -11.61 -0.59 -11.28
CA SER A 179 -11.43 -1.83 -10.51
C SER A 179 -10.05 -1.92 -9.85
N LEU A 180 -9.04 -1.26 -10.43
CA LEU A 180 -7.70 -1.10 -9.85
C LEU A 180 -7.35 0.39 -9.80
N LEU A 181 -7.23 0.93 -8.59
CA LEU A 181 -6.87 2.32 -8.34
C LEU A 181 -5.42 2.38 -7.84
N PHE A 182 -4.53 3.00 -8.61
CA PHE A 182 -3.13 3.18 -8.25
C PHE A 182 -2.89 4.61 -7.75
N LEU A 183 -2.60 4.75 -6.47
CA LEU A 183 -2.31 6.03 -5.82
C LEU A 183 -0.79 6.19 -5.65
N CYS A 184 -0.21 6.99 -6.54
CA CYS A 184 1.23 7.17 -6.71
C CYS A 184 1.74 8.54 -6.20
N VAL A 185 0.92 9.27 -5.45
CA VAL A 185 1.26 10.60 -4.89
C VAL A 185 2.01 10.50 -3.55
N GLY A 186 2.17 9.30 -3.00
CA GLY A 186 2.97 8.99 -1.82
C GLY A 186 2.26 9.21 -0.49
N ALA A 187 2.89 8.74 0.59
CA ALA A 187 2.34 8.77 1.94
C ALA A 187 2.56 10.12 2.65
N PRO A 188 1.59 10.59 3.46
CA PRO A 188 0.33 9.93 3.83
C PRO A 188 -0.86 10.20 2.87
N ARG A 189 -0.64 10.98 1.81
CA ARG A 189 -1.71 11.54 0.96
C ARG A 189 -2.53 10.46 0.25
N SER A 190 -1.85 9.44 -0.26
CA SER A 190 -2.48 8.34 -0.99
C SER A 190 -3.45 7.57 -0.09
N GLU A 191 -2.95 7.19 1.09
CA GLU A 191 -3.69 6.45 2.08
C GLU A 191 -4.88 7.28 2.58
N LEU A 192 -4.64 8.51 3.03
CA LEU A 192 -5.69 9.38 3.57
C LEU A 192 -6.80 9.64 2.56
N PHE A 193 -6.46 9.88 1.28
CA PHE A 193 -7.46 10.02 0.23
C PHE A 193 -8.34 8.77 0.11
N ALA A 194 -7.72 7.60 -0.03
CA ALA A 194 -8.42 6.33 -0.19
C ALA A 194 -9.32 6.01 1.01
N HIS A 195 -8.84 6.29 2.23
CA HIS A 195 -9.58 6.04 3.46
C HIS A 195 -10.77 6.98 3.63
N ARG A 196 -10.55 8.29 3.50
CA ARG A 196 -11.60 9.32 3.65
C ARG A 196 -12.73 9.17 2.63
N HIS A 197 -12.40 8.74 1.41
CA HIS A 197 -13.36 8.65 0.30
C HIS A 197 -13.76 7.21 -0.02
N ARG A 198 -13.41 6.25 0.84
CA ARG A 198 -13.63 4.82 0.62
C ARG A 198 -15.06 4.48 0.18
N ALA A 199 -16.05 5.14 0.79
CA ALA A 199 -17.47 4.92 0.50
C ALA A 199 -17.95 5.56 -0.82
N LEU A 200 -17.21 6.53 -1.35
CA LEU A 200 -17.50 7.18 -2.64
C LEU A 200 -16.79 6.49 -3.81
N LEU A 201 -15.78 5.67 -3.51
CA LEU A 201 -15.06 4.89 -4.51
C LEU A 201 -15.89 3.67 -4.94
N PRO A 202 -15.78 3.23 -6.20
CA PRO A 202 -16.42 2.00 -6.64
C PRO A 202 -15.73 0.78 -5.98
N PRO A 203 -16.35 -0.42 -6.04
CA PRO A 203 -15.67 -1.68 -5.74
C PRO A 203 -14.33 -1.77 -6.47
N CYS A 204 -13.22 -1.58 -5.74
CA CYS A 204 -11.88 -1.59 -6.34
C CYS A 204 -10.81 -1.99 -5.33
N HIS A 205 -9.64 -2.43 -5.82
CA HIS A 205 -8.43 -2.47 -5.00
C HIS A 205 -7.69 -1.15 -5.15
N ALA A 206 -7.50 -0.43 -4.03
CA ALA A 206 -6.78 0.84 -3.97
C ALA A 206 -5.36 0.61 -3.44
N LEU A 207 -4.37 0.74 -4.33
CA LEU A 207 -2.96 0.50 -4.05
C LEU A 207 -2.26 1.82 -3.73
N CYS A 208 -1.89 2.00 -2.46
CA CYS A 208 -1.10 3.15 -2.01
C CYS A 208 0.39 2.85 -2.16
N VAL A 209 0.92 3.03 -3.37
CA VAL A 209 2.25 2.51 -3.75
C VAL A 209 3.28 3.60 -4.08
N GLY A 210 2.89 4.88 -4.05
CA GLY A 210 3.82 6.01 -4.22
C GLY A 210 4.65 5.88 -5.50
N GLN A 211 5.98 5.88 -5.37
CA GLN A 211 6.91 5.83 -6.50
C GLN A 211 7.12 4.41 -7.10
N ALA A 212 6.31 3.41 -6.73
CA ALA A 212 6.50 2.04 -7.20
C ALA A 212 6.56 1.93 -8.73
N PHE A 213 5.66 2.60 -9.46
CA PHE A 213 5.68 2.62 -10.94
C PHE A 213 6.93 3.30 -11.50
N GLN A 214 7.37 4.43 -10.92
CA GLN A 214 8.59 5.10 -11.37
C GLN A 214 9.83 4.21 -11.22
N ILE A 215 9.89 3.37 -10.17
CA ILE A 215 11.01 2.45 -9.99
C ILE A 215 10.86 1.22 -10.91
N ALA A 216 9.65 0.67 -11.01
CA ALA A 216 9.35 -0.49 -11.85
C ALA A 216 9.66 -0.20 -13.33
N LEU A 217 9.29 0.99 -13.81
CA LEU A 217 9.52 1.45 -15.18
C LEU A 217 10.90 2.10 -15.41
N GLY A 218 11.78 2.08 -14.41
CA GLY A 218 13.16 2.54 -14.55
C GLY A 218 13.35 4.06 -14.65
N LEU A 219 12.33 4.86 -14.32
CA LEU A 219 12.44 6.33 -14.25
C LEU A 219 13.33 6.81 -13.09
N THR A 220 13.54 5.96 -12.09
CA THR A 220 14.42 6.24 -10.95
C THR A 220 15.50 5.18 -10.82
N THR A 221 16.68 5.61 -10.39
CA THR A 221 17.87 4.76 -10.32
C THR A 221 17.67 3.63 -9.30
N ARG A 222 17.77 2.38 -9.78
CA ARG A 222 17.67 1.19 -8.92
C ARG A 222 18.96 1.00 -8.10
N PRO A 223 18.88 0.52 -6.85
CA PRO A 223 20.05 -0.03 -6.16
C PRO A 223 20.58 -1.26 -6.92
N PRO A 224 21.90 -1.45 -7.04
CA PRO A 224 22.49 -2.67 -7.59
C PRO A 224 21.93 -3.95 -6.95
N GLY A 225 21.75 -5.02 -7.73
CA GLY A 225 21.12 -6.27 -7.27
C GLY A 225 21.80 -6.93 -6.06
N LEU A 226 23.13 -6.79 -5.94
CA LEU A 226 23.88 -7.26 -4.78
C LEU A 226 23.43 -6.55 -3.49
N ILE A 227 23.16 -5.24 -3.57
CA ILE A 227 22.72 -4.42 -2.43
C ILE A 227 21.29 -4.80 -2.00
N VAL A 228 20.41 -5.07 -2.96
CA VAL A 228 19.06 -5.60 -2.70
C VAL A 228 19.15 -6.96 -2.01
N SER A 229 19.97 -7.87 -2.54
CA SER A 229 20.14 -9.22 -1.98
C SER A 229 20.70 -9.24 -0.56
N LEU A 230 21.53 -8.24 -0.22
CA LEU A 230 22.09 -8.06 1.13
C LEU A 230 21.15 -7.28 2.06
N ASN A 231 19.95 -6.90 1.62
CA ASN A 231 19.04 -5.98 2.31
C ASN A 231 19.71 -4.64 2.69
N LEU A 232 20.73 -4.21 1.94
CA LEU A 232 21.50 -2.97 2.17
C LEU A 232 20.95 -1.78 1.38
N GLU A 233 19.74 -1.87 0.83
CA GLU A 233 19.11 -0.75 0.12
C GLU A 233 19.03 0.50 0.98
N TRP A 234 18.82 0.34 2.29
CA TRP A 234 18.83 1.44 3.25
C TRP A 234 20.19 2.15 3.26
N ALA A 235 21.31 1.42 3.25
CA ALA A 235 22.66 1.98 3.24
C ALA A 235 22.97 2.65 1.89
N TRP A 236 22.57 2.03 0.77
CA TRP A 236 22.75 2.62 -0.56
C TRP A 236 21.99 3.94 -0.74
N ARG A 237 20.75 4.01 -0.27
CA ARG A 237 19.98 5.26 -0.28
C ARG A 237 20.65 6.32 0.60
N ILE A 238 21.30 5.93 1.72
CA ILE A 238 22.00 6.86 2.63
C ILE A 238 23.18 7.47 1.87
N VAL A 239 23.93 6.66 1.13
CA VAL A 239 25.07 7.11 0.33
C VAL A 239 24.63 8.07 -0.78
N LEU A 240 23.52 7.79 -1.47
CA LEU A 240 23.04 8.63 -2.57
C LEU A 240 22.44 9.97 -2.12
N ALA A 241 21.89 10.06 -0.91
CA ALA A 241 21.26 11.30 -0.44
C ALA A 241 21.33 11.48 1.10
N PRO A 242 22.53 11.62 1.69
CA PRO A 242 22.75 11.52 3.14
C PRO A 242 21.99 12.58 3.94
N LYS A 243 21.98 13.85 3.48
CA LYS A 243 21.20 14.93 4.12
C LYS A 243 19.69 14.69 4.04
N ARG A 244 19.20 14.21 2.90
CA ARG A 244 17.77 13.88 2.70
C ARG A 244 17.36 12.70 3.59
N MET A 245 18.25 11.72 3.76
CA MET A 245 17.97 10.56 4.60
C MET A 245 18.03 10.87 6.08
N LEU A 246 18.99 11.65 6.58
CA LEU A 246 19.01 12.06 7.98
C LEU A 246 17.74 12.85 8.37
N ARG A 247 17.29 13.78 7.50
CA ARG A 247 16.08 14.59 7.75
C ARG A 247 14.80 13.76 7.75
N ARG A 248 14.69 12.73 6.90
CA ARG A 248 13.46 11.94 6.72
C ARG A 248 13.44 10.64 7.54
N TYR A 249 14.56 9.93 7.61
CA TYR A 249 14.67 8.63 8.27
C TYR A 249 15.01 8.75 9.76
N GLY A 250 15.73 9.78 10.19
CA GLY A 250 16.03 9.97 11.63
C GLY A 250 14.76 10.05 12.49
N PRO A 251 13.85 11.00 12.20
CA PRO A 251 12.57 11.09 12.93
C PRO A 251 11.71 9.84 12.78
N SER A 252 11.74 9.17 11.62
CA SER A 252 10.98 7.94 11.37
C SER A 252 11.53 6.76 12.17
N ALA A 253 12.86 6.63 12.29
CA ALA A 253 13.52 5.58 13.07
C ALA A 253 13.28 5.77 14.57
N VAL A 254 13.45 6.99 15.09
CA VAL A 254 13.08 7.33 16.48
C VAL A 254 11.61 7.03 16.71
N GLY A 255 10.76 7.35 15.73
CA GLY A 255 9.35 7.08 15.83
C GLY A 255 8.99 5.59 15.86
N PHE A 256 9.63 4.79 15.03
CA PHE A 256 9.47 3.34 15.00
C PHE A 256 9.97 2.69 16.29
N LEU A 257 11.14 3.11 16.81
CA LEU A 257 11.66 2.62 18.10
C LEU A 257 10.72 2.98 19.26
N ALA A 258 10.16 4.20 19.27
CA ALA A 258 9.18 4.59 20.26
C ALA A 258 7.90 3.74 20.16
N ALA A 259 7.44 3.40 18.94
CA ALA A 259 6.31 2.50 18.75
C ALA A 259 6.59 1.09 19.28
N ILE A 260 7.78 0.54 19.03
CA ILE A 260 8.22 -0.75 19.60
C ILE A 260 8.20 -0.71 21.13
N LEU A 261 8.72 0.36 21.74
CA LEU A 261 8.75 0.50 23.20
C LEU A 261 7.34 0.61 23.79
N ASP A 262 6.44 1.33 23.14
CA ASP A 262 5.04 1.45 23.57
C ASP A 262 4.32 0.09 23.46
N ASP A 263 4.52 -0.65 22.36
CA ASP A 263 3.99 -2.01 22.18
C ASP A 263 4.54 -2.99 23.23
N LEU A 264 5.85 -2.96 23.51
CA LEU A 264 6.46 -3.82 24.53
C LEU A 264 5.99 -3.53 25.95
N ARG A 265 5.61 -2.29 26.23
CA ARG A 265 5.06 -1.87 27.52
C ARG A 265 3.56 -2.13 27.64
N GLY A 266 2.92 -2.71 26.62
CA GLY A 266 1.46 -2.89 26.56
C GLY A 266 0.71 -1.55 26.50
N ARG A 267 1.38 -0.46 26.11
CA ARG A 267 0.82 0.89 26.01
C ARG A 267 0.42 1.20 24.57
N ASP A 268 -0.14 0.22 23.88
CA ASP A 268 -0.44 0.35 22.45
C ASP A 268 -1.30 1.60 22.21
N ARG A 269 -0.68 2.62 21.58
CA ARG A 269 -1.34 3.88 21.24
C ARG A 269 -2.23 3.73 20.00
N PHE A 270 -2.02 2.67 19.21
CA PHE A 270 -2.82 2.38 18.03
C PHE A 270 -4.19 1.79 18.41
N GLY A 271 -4.28 1.04 19.52
CA GLY A 271 -5.52 0.42 20.01
C GLY A 271 -6.52 1.36 20.70
N ARG A 272 -6.14 2.58 21.10
CA ARG A 272 -7.06 3.52 21.77
C ARG A 272 -8.17 4.06 20.86
N VAL A 273 -8.03 3.94 19.55
CA VAL A 273 -9.00 4.49 18.58
C VAL A 273 -10.17 3.54 18.29
N ILE A 274 -10.08 2.27 18.72
CA ILE A 274 -11.15 1.27 18.51
C ILE A 274 -12.25 1.38 19.59
N GLN A 275 -12.04 2.15 20.67
CA GLN A 275 -12.96 2.23 21.81
C GLN A 275 -13.69 3.59 21.96
N SER A 276 -13.62 4.48 20.97
CA SER A 276 -14.33 5.78 20.98
C SER A 276 -15.39 5.85 19.90
#